data_AF-A0A965PP87-F1
#
_entry.id   AF-A0A965PP87-F1
#
_cell.length_a   1.000
_cell.length_b   1.000
_cell.length_c   1.000
_cell.angle_alpha   90.00
_cell.angle_beta   90.00
_cell.angle_gamma   90.00
#
_symmetry.space_group_name_H-M   'P 1'
#
loop_
_entity.id
_entity.type
_entity.pdbx_description
1 polymer ?
#
loop_
_entity_poly.entity_id
_entity_poly.type
_entity_poly.pdbx_seq_one_letter_code
_entity_poly.pdbx_strand_id
1 'polypeptide(L)'
;MSEAFWGTTNIKVASAVAAFGGKLRQVDPVTTQVFEDGRRQVTFWFNTGAGAEAKAEMECPWPEMKSDHESPIRYVRAALENRETLLGLVKRTEPIRVIQRGGQTLLVPENAKPELKKAILKHL
;
A
#
# COMPACT_ATOMS: atom_id res chain seq x y z
N MET A 1 -14.59 -0.18 -33.25
CA MET A 1 -15.06 -0.97 -32.09
C MET A 1 -14.72 -0.20 -30.84
N SER A 2 -15.68 0.13 -29.97
CA SER A 2 -15.34 0.73 -28.67
C SER A 2 -14.64 -0.32 -27.84
N GLU A 3 -13.39 -0.08 -27.45
CA GLU A 3 -12.71 -0.94 -26.48
C GLU A 3 -13.48 -0.90 -25.15
N ALA A 4 -13.80 -2.06 -24.59
CA ALA A 4 -14.46 -2.15 -23.30
C ALA A 4 -13.42 -2.04 -22.19
N PHE A 5 -13.72 -1.20 -21.18
CA PHE A 5 -12.84 -0.90 -20.06
C PHE A 5 -13.54 -1.16 -18.73
N TRP A 6 -12.74 -1.32 -17.69
CA TRP A 6 -13.22 -1.36 -16.31
C TRP A 6 -12.25 -0.60 -15.40
N GLY A 7 -12.75 -0.16 -14.25
CA GLY A 7 -11.98 0.64 -13.30
C GLY A 7 -11.99 0.04 -11.90
N THR A 8 -10.93 0.29 -11.13
CA THR A 8 -10.90 0.00 -9.69
C THR A 8 -10.24 1.14 -8.92
N THR A 9 -10.73 1.38 -7.71
CA THR A 9 -10.14 2.32 -6.74
C THR A 9 -9.22 1.60 -5.76
N ASN A 10 -9.24 0.26 -5.75
CA ASN A 10 -8.40 -0.55 -4.89
C ASN A 10 -7.04 -0.78 -5.55
N ILE A 11 -6.02 -0.10 -5.04
CA ILE A 11 -4.66 -0.19 -5.58
C ILE A 11 -4.06 -1.61 -5.47
N LYS A 12 -4.52 -2.45 -4.54
CA LYS A 12 -4.08 -3.84 -4.44
C LYS A 12 -4.60 -4.67 -5.62
N VAL A 13 -5.88 -4.49 -5.97
CA VAL A 13 -6.49 -5.12 -7.17
C VAL A 13 -5.76 -4.64 -8.42
N ALA A 14 -5.56 -3.33 -8.58
CA ALA A 14 -4.85 -2.77 -9.73
C ALA A 14 -3.42 -3.34 -9.85
N SER A 15 -2.69 -3.43 -8.73
CA SER A 15 -1.32 -3.97 -8.69
C SER A 15 -1.29 -5.45 -9.10
N ALA A 16 -2.19 -6.26 -8.56
CA ALA A 16 -2.29 -7.67 -8.90
C ALA A 16 -2.65 -7.85 -10.39
N VAL A 17 -3.69 -7.19 -10.87
CA VAL A 17 -4.10 -7.28 -12.28
C VAL A 17 -2.95 -6.93 -13.23
N ALA A 18 -2.20 -5.86 -12.94
CA ALA A 18 -1.04 -5.48 -13.73
C ALA A 18 0.06 -6.58 -13.72
N ALA A 19 0.32 -7.20 -12.56
CA ALA A 19 1.27 -8.30 -12.42
C ALA A 19 0.84 -9.56 -13.20
N PHE A 20 -0.46 -9.82 -13.30
CA PHE A 20 -1.04 -10.97 -14.01
C PHE A 20 -1.45 -10.63 -15.46
N GLY A 21 -0.78 -9.65 -16.07
CA GLY A 21 -0.86 -9.38 -17.51
C GLY A 21 -1.97 -8.44 -17.95
N GLY A 22 -2.81 -7.95 -17.03
CA GLY A 22 -3.80 -6.93 -17.32
C GLY A 22 -3.13 -5.63 -17.78
N LYS A 23 -3.74 -5.00 -18.79
CA LYS A 23 -3.19 -3.80 -19.43
C LYS A 23 -4.00 -2.58 -19.02
N LEU A 24 -3.31 -1.57 -18.52
CA LEU A 24 -3.91 -0.26 -18.31
C LEU A 24 -4.42 0.29 -19.65
N ARG A 25 -5.52 1.04 -19.59
CA ARG A 25 -6.04 1.79 -20.72
C ARG A 25 -4.97 2.77 -21.21
N GLN A 26 -4.78 2.87 -22.53
CA GLN A 26 -3.73 3.73 -23.11
C GLN A 26 -4.02 5.22 -22.91
N VAL A 27 -5.29 5.62 -23.06
CA VAL A 27 -5.73 6.99 -22.80
C VAL A 27 -6.19 7.09 -21.35
N ASP A 28 -5.70 8.07 -20.59
CA ASP A 28 -6.08 8.30 -19.19
C ASP A 28 -6.10 7.02 -18.32
N PRO A 29 -4.95 6.31 -18.17
CA PRO A 29 -4.85 5.06 -17.41
C PRO A 29 -5.25 5.21 -15.94
N VAL A 30 -5.18 6.44 -15.41
CA VAL A 30 -5.57 6.79 -14.05
C VAL A 30 -6.33 8.11 -14.11
N THR A 31 -7.47 8.17 -13.44
CA THR A 31 -8.24 9.41 -13.28
C THR A 31 -8.39 9.73 -11.80
N THR A 32 -8.29 11.00 -11.44
CA THR A 32 -8.67 11.48 -10.10
C THR A 32 -9.95 12.27 -10.21
N GLN A 33 -11.04 11.73 -9.68
CA GLN A 33 -12.33 12.40 -9.58
C GLN A 33 -12.35 13.27 -8.33
N VAL A 34 -12.80 14.51 -8.48
CA VAL A 34 -13.00 15.46 -7.37
C VAL A 34 -14.50 15.70 -7.25
N PHE A 35 -15.08 15.35 -6.11
CA PHE A 35 -16.50 15.53 -5.83
C PHE A 35 -16.76 16.93 -5.26
N GLU A 36 -18.03 17.37 -5.30
CA GLU A 36 -18.44 18.70 -4.79
C GLU A 36 -18.09 18.91 -3.31
N ASP A 37 -18.06 17.84 -2.52
CA ASP A 37 -17.68 17.85 -1.10
C ASP A 37 -16.15 17.86 -0.85
N GLY A 38 -15.35 18.00 -1.92
CA GLY A 38 -13.89 18.02 -1.86
C GLY A 38 -13.24 16.64 -1.71
N ARG A 39 -14.01 15.55 -1.59
CA ARG A 39 -13.43 14.19 -1.63
C ARG A 39 -12.77 13.95 -2.97
N ARG A 40 -11.67 13.18 -2.93
CA ARG A 40 -10.94 12.74 -4.12
C ARG A 40 -10.97 11.22 -4.21
N GLN A 41 -11.25 10.69 -5.39
CA GLN A 41 -11.19 9.26 -5.68
C GLN A 41 -10.27 9.01 -6.87
N VAL A 42 -9.25 8.18 -6.66
CA VAL A 42 -8.35 7.74 -7.72
C VAL A 42 -8.87 6.42 -8.27
N THR A 43 -9.02 6.34 -9.59
CA THR A 43 -9.49 5.14 -10.30
C THR A 43 -8.46 4.74 -11.35
N PHE A 44 -8.03 3.49 -11.31
CA PHE A 44 -7.15 2.86 -12.29
C PHE A 44 -8.00 2.16 -13.36
N TRP A 45 -7.75 2.44 -14.63
CA TRP A 45 -8.53 1.93 -15.75
C TRP A 45 -7.76 0.87 -16.54
N PHE A 46 -8.40 -0.27 -16.78
CA PHE A 46 -7.83 -1.39 -17.49
C PHE A 46 -8.68 -1.75 -18.72
N ASN A 47 -7.99 -2.28 -19.73
CA ASN A 47 -8.62 -2.98 -20.83
C ASN A 47 -9.29 -4.26 -20.29
N THR A 48 -10.46 -4.59 -20.84
CA THR A 48 -11.08 -5.90 -20.59
C THR A 48 -10.26 -7.03 -21.21
N GLY A 49 -10.36 -8.24 -20.64
CA GLY A 49 -9.61 -9.41 -21.10
C GLY A 49 -8.53 -9.84 -20.10
N ALA A 50 -7.25 -9.64 -20.45
CA ALA A 50 -6.14 -10.11 -19.64
C ALA A 50 -6.20 -9.60 -18.19
N GLY A 51 -5.89 -10.47 -17.22
CA GLY A 51 -5.96 -10.16 -15.80
C GLY A 51 -7.37 -10.20 -15.17
N ALA A 52 -8.41 -10.59 -15.92
CA ALA A 52 -9.77 -10.71 -15.38
C ALA A 52 -9.88 -11.72 -14.22
N GLU A 53 -9.16 -12.84 -14.29
CA GLU A 53 -9.12 -13.83 -13.20
C GLU A 53 -8.46 -13.26 -11.95
N ALA A 54 -7.32 -12.57 -12.11
CA ALA A 54 -6.64 -11.89 -11.01
C ALA A 54 -7.53 -10.81 -10.38
N LYS A 55 -8.31 -10.08 -11.18
CA LYS A 55 -9.32 -9.13 -10.67
C LYS A 55 -10.33 -9.87 -9.80
N ALA A 56 -10.96 -10.92 -10.32
CA ALA A 56 -12.01 -11.66 -9.62
C ALA A 56 -11.50 -12.26 -8.29
N GLU A 57 -10.31 -12.86 -8.30
CA GLU A 57 -9.68 -13.44 -7.11
C GLU A 57 -9.30 -12.38 -6.05
N MET A 58 -8.94 -11.17 -6.48
CA MET A 58 -8.57 -10.08 -5.56
C MET A 58 -9.78 -9.31 -5.01
N GLU A 59 -10.91 -9.33 -5.71
CA GLU A 59 -12.15 -8.69 -5.28
C GLU A 59 -12.98 -9.56 -4.32
N CYS A 60 -12.81 -10.88 -4.33
CA CYS A 60 -13.52 -11.76 -3.40
C CYS A 60 -12.84 -11.86 -2.01
N PRO A 61 -13.57 -12.23 -0.95
CA PRO A 61 -12.99 -12.59 0.34
C PRO A 61 -12.01 -13.78 0.25
N TRP A 62 -11.04 -13.84 1.17
CA TRP A 62 -10.05 -14.94 1.23
C TRP A 62 -10.65 -16.37 1.18
N PRO A 63 -11.72 -16.68 1.94
CA PRO A 63 -12.32 -18.02 1.90
C PRO A 63 -13.04 -18.35 0.59
N GLU A 64 -13.36 -17.34 -0.22
CA GLU A 64 -14.10 -17.46 -1.48
C GLU A 64 -13.18 -17.48 -2.71
N MET A 65 -11.87 -17.33 -2.51
CA MET A 65 -10.88 -17.47 -3.57
C MET A 65 -10.91 -18.90 -4.13
N LYS A 66 -10.99 -19.01 -5.46
CA LYS A 66 -11.13 -20.30 -6.16
C LYS A 66 -9.78 -20.88 -6.57
N SER A 67 -8.75 -20.05 -6.64
CA SER A 67 -7.39 -20.47 -6.95
C SER A 67 -6.81 -21.43 -5.89
N ASP A 68 -5.91 -22.32 -6.31
CA ASP A 68 -5.22 -23.23 -5.37
C ASP A 68 -4.47 -22.46 -4.28
N HIS A 69 -4.28 -23.08 -3.11
CA HIS A 69 -3.60 -22.47 -1.96
C HIS A 69 -2.19 -21.95 -2.27
N GLU A 70 -1.48 -22.65 -3.15
CA GLU A 70 -0.11 -22.35 -3.58
C GLU A 70 -0.05 -21.50 -4.86
N SER A 71 -1.20 -21.01 -5.33
CA SER A 71 -1.24 -20.20 -6.55
C SER A 71 -0.49 -18.87 -6.36
N PRO A 72 0.22 -18.38 -7.40
CA PRO A 72 0.95 -17.12 -7.31
C PRO A 72 0.10 -15.92 -6.87
N ILE A 73 -1.19 -15.88 -7.25
CA ILE A 73 -2.10 -14.79 -6.90
C ILE A 73 -2.34 -14.69 -5.39
N ARG A 74 -2.36 -15.80 -4.66
CA ARG A 74 -2.50 -15.82 -3.20
C ARG A 74 -1.27 -15.22 -2.51
N TYR A 75 -0.08 -15.54 -3.00
CA TYR A 75 1.15 -14.92 -2.50
C TYR A 75 1.19 -13.41 -2.75
N VAL A 76 0.77 -12.97 -3.94
CA VAL A 76 0.67 -11.55 -4.28
C VAL A 76 -0.33 -10.84 -3.35
N ARG A 77 -1.51 -11.42 -3.13
CA ARG A 77 -2.52 -10.87 -2.21
C ARG A 77 -1.98 -10.73 -0.80
N ALA A 78 -1.41 -11.80 -0.25
CA ALA A 78 -0.83 -11.81 1.10
C ALA A 78 0.27 -10.76 1.24
N ALA A 79 1.17 -10.64 0.25
CA ALA A 79 2.23 -9.64 0.27
C ALA A 79 1.68 -8.20 0.25
N LEU A 80 0.65 -7.93 -0.55
CA LEU A 80 0.02 -6.60 -0.65
C LEU A 80 -0.72 -6.21 0.63
N GLU A 81 -1.44 -7.14 1.27
CA GLU A 81 -2.13 -6.91 2.54
C GLU A 81 -1.15 -6.73 3.70
N ASN A 82 -0.09 -7.55 3.76
CA ASN A 82 0.98 -7.40 4.74
C ASN A 82 1.70 -6.07 4.55
N ARG A 83 2.00 -5.66 3.31
CA ARG A 83 2.60 -4.36 3.01
C ARG A 83 1.76 -3.21 3.54
N GLU A 84 0.45 -3.23 3.34
CA GLU A 84 -0.44 -2.18 3.84
C GLU A 84 -0.42 -2.11 5.37
N THR A 85 -0.43 -3.27 6.03
CA THR A 85 -0.35 -3.38 7.49
C THR A 85 0.98 -2.83 8.03
N LEU A 86 2.10 -3.23 7.42
CA LEU A 86 3.44 -2.76 7.78
C LEU A 86 3.60 -1.25 7.54
N LEU A 87 3.07 -0.71 6.44
CA LEU A 87 3.05 0.74 6.20
C LEU A 87 2.23 1.47 7.26
N GLY A 88 1.14 0.87 7.73
CA GLY A 88 0.38 1.38 8.87
C GLY A 88 1.22 1.47 10.15
N LEU A 89 2.07 0.48 10.41
CA LEU A 89 3.00 0.51 11.55
C LEU A 89 4.07 1.59 11.38
N VAL A 90 4.66 1.71 10.20
CA VAL A 90 5.66 2.75 9.90
C VAL A 90 5.08 4.16 10.14
N LYS A 91 3.84 4.42 9.71
CA LYS A 91 3.19 5.72 9.93
C LYS A 91 2.90 6.05 11.39
N ARG A 92 2.76 5.03 12.25
CA ARG A 92 2.46 5.19 13.68
C ARG A 92 3.71 5.16 14.55
N THR A 93 4.86 4.75 14.01
CA THR A 93 6.08 4.64 14.79
C THR A 93 6.55 6.01 15.25
N GLU A 94 6.96 6.12 16.52
CA GLU A 94 7.54 7.36 17.02
C GLU A 94 8.92 7.58 16.37
N PRO A 95 9.22 8.77 15.82
CA PRO A 95 10.54 9.06 15.31
C PRO A 95 11.60 8.99 16.41
N ILE A 96 12.74 8.37 16.11
CA ILE A 96 13.87 8.26 17.03
C ILE A 96 15.04 9.07 16.47
N ARG A 97 15.55 9.99 17.28
CA ARG A 97 16.77 10.74 17.00
C ARG A 97 18.00 9.96 17.49
N VAL A 98 18.94 9.74 16.59
CA VAL A 98 20.24 9.15 16.89
C VAL A 98 21.23 10.26 17.27
N ILE A 99 21.83 10.18 18.45
CA ILE A 99 22.86 11.13 18.92
C ILE A 99 24.16 10.36 19.13
N GLN A 100 25.22 10.77 18.45
CA GLN A 100 26.55 10.19 18.61
C GLN A 100 27.50 11.22 19.24
N ARG A 101 28.13 10.87 20.36
CA ARG A 101 29.10 11.74 21.05
C ARG A 101 30.08 10.88 21.86
N GLY A 102 31.38 11.19 21.77
CA GLY A 102 32.41 10.50 22.55
C GLY A 102 32.49 8.98 22.35
N GLY A 103 32.10 8.48 21.16
CA GLY A 103 32.05 7.03 20.87
C GLY A 103 30.79 6.32 21.35
N GLN A 104 29.85 7.02 22.01
CA GLN A 104 28.57 6.47 22.42
C GLN A 104 27.46 6.85 21.44
N THR A 105 26.47 5.96 21.28
CA THR A 105 25.26 6.17 20.49
C THR A 105 24.03 6.13 21.39
N LEU A 106 23.24 7.20 21.38
CA LEU A 106 21.96 7.30 22.10
C LEU A 106 20.81 7.34 21.10
N LEU A 107 19.74 6.64 21.43
CA LEU A 107 18.47 6.62 20.70
C LEU A 107 17.42 7.36 21.53
N VAL A 108 16.99 8.54 21.09
CA VAL A 108 16.08 9.41 21.83
C VAL A 108 14.81 9.62 21.03
N PRO A 109 13.63 9.27 21.55
CA PRO A 109 12.39 9.57 20.85
C PRO A 109 12.21 11.09 20.65
N GLU A 110 11.81 11.51 19.45
CA GLU A 110 11.67 12.94 19.14
C GLU A 110 10.59 13.61 20.00
N ASN A 111 9.55 12.88 20.40
CA ASN A 111 8.48 13.40 21.24
C ASN A 111 8.67 13.08 22.72
N ALA A 112 9.85 12.57 23.12
CA ALA A 112 10.17 12.34 24.53
C ALA A 112 10.01 13.64 25.35
N LYS A 113 9.44 13.51 26.55
CA LYS A 113 9.26 14.63 27.49
C LYS A 113 10.60 15.35 27.73
N PRO A 114 10.62 16.69 27.89
CA PRO A 114 11.85 17.45 28.10
C PRO A 114 12.72 16.94 29.25
N GLU A 115 12.09 16.46 30.33
CA GLU A 115 12.75 15.88 31.50
C GLU A 115 13.50 14.58 31.15
N LEU A 116 12.86 13.71 30.38
CA LEU A 116 13.46 12.46 29.91
C LEU A 116 14.62 12.73 28.94
N LYS A 117 14.46 13.70 28.02
CA LYS A 117 15.55 14.14 27.14
C LYS A 117 16.74 14.68 27.94
N LYS A 118 16.49 15.51 28.95
CA LYS A 118 17.54 16.03 29.84
C LYS A 118 18.23 14.91 30.63
N ALA A 119 17.48 13.94 31.14
CA ALA A 119 18.03 12.79 31.85
C ALA A 119 18.94 11.95 30.93
N ILE A 120 18.50 11.65 29.70
CA ILE A 120 19.29 10.88 28.74
C ILE A 120 20.57 11.62 28.34
N LEU A 121 20.48 12.94 28.09
CA LEU A 121 21.63 13.76 27.70
C LEU A 121 22.68 13.94 28.83
N LYS A 122 22.31 13.74 30.10
CA LYS A 122 23.27 13.78 31.22
C LYS A 122 24.25 12.61 31.25
N HIS A 123 23.96 11.54 30.50
CA HIS A 123 24.83 10.38 30.39
C HIS A 123 25.81 10.47 29.20
N LEU A 124 25.82 11.60 28.47
CA LEU A 124 26.85 11.99 27.50
C LEU A 124 27.98 12.79 28.16
#